data_AF-A0AAW1RB01-F1
#
_entry.id   AF-A0AAW1RB01-F1
#
_cell.length_a   1.000
_cell.length_b   1.000
_cell.length_c   1.000
_cell.angle_alpha   90.00
_cell.angle_beta   90.00
_cell.angle_gamma   90.00
#
_symmetry.space_group_name_H-M   'P 1'
#
loop_
_entity.id
_entity.type
_entity.pdbx_description
1 polymer ?
#
loop_
_entity_poly.entity_id
_entity_poly.type
_entity_poly.pdbx_seq_one_letter_code
_entity_poly.pdbx_strand_id
1 'polypeptide(L)'
;MSSFLNGLKGLKLKELSPYVAKHAREHWTPAQIAKRSKTFLHEYKDKHIDTGSVWPLFHTMGIIFVGAYILAYPQEMKHYRAEMQAKLDKELGKEPAHR
;
A
#
# COMPACT_ATOMS: atom_id res chain seq x y z
N MET A 1 13.99 -15.50 0.16
CA MET A 1 12.89 -14.99 -0.71
C MET A 1 11.98 -16.11 -1.23
N SER A 2 12.51 -17.22 -1.78
CA SER A 2 11.69 -18.29 -2.39
C SER A 2 10.62 -18.90 -1.45
N SER A 3 10.95 -19.18 -0.18
CA SER A 3 9.99 -19.77 0.78
C SER A 3 8.82 -18.84 1.14
N PHE A 4 9.06 -17.53 1.24
CA PHE A 4 8.02 -16.52 1.49
C PHE A 4 7.08 -16.37 0.30
N LEU A 5 7.63 -16.33 -0.92
CA LEU A 5 6.84 -16.26 -2.16
C LEU A 5 5.99 -17.52 -2.37
N ASN A 6 6.50 -18.69 -1.99
CA ASN A 6 5.73 -19.94 -2.04
C ASN A 6 4.62 -19.99 -0.98
N GLY A 7 4.84 -19.40 0.19
CA GLY A 7 3.79 -19.23 1.20
C GLY A 7 2.68 -18.28 0.76
N LEU A 8 3.02 -17.17 0.08
CA LEU A 8 2.04 -16.20 -0.42
C LEU A 8 1.08 -16.77 -1.48
N LYS A 9 1.53 -17.70 -2.32
CA LYS A 9 0.75 -18.27 -3.44
C LYS A 9 -0.47 -19.08 -3.01
N GLY A 10 -0.51 -19.57 -1.77
CA GLY A 10 -1.61 -20.40 -1.26
C GLY A 10 -2.59 -19.68 -0.34
N LEU A 11 -2.37 -18.39 -0.06
CA LEU A 11 -3.11 -17.68 0.98
C LEU A 11 -4.37 -17.00 0.44
N LYS A 12 -5.46 -17.09 1.21
CA LYS A 12 -6.66 -16.28 0.97
C LYS A 12 -6.37 -14.83 1.31
N LEU A 13 -7.07 -13.88 0.66
CA LEU A 13 -6.96 -12.43 0.93
C LEU A 13 -7.03 -12.08 2.42
N LYS A 14 -7.83 -12.82 3.20
CA LYS A 14 -7.98 -12.62 4.66
C LYS A 14 -6.76 -13.05 5.47
N GLU A 15 -5.98 -14.00 4.96
CA GLU A 15 -4.80 -14.58 5.63
C GLU A 15 -3.51 -13.85 5.22
N LEU A 16 -3.56 -13.13 4.10
CA LEU A 16 -2.40 -12.43 3.53
C LEU A 16 -1.82 -11.40 4.51
N SER A 17 -2.68 -10.56 5.09
CA SER A 17 -2.28 -9.54 6.06
C SER A 17 -1.56 -10.14 7.28
N PRO A 18 -2.14 -11.11 8.02
CA PRO A 18 -1.45 -11.69 9.17
C PRO A 18 -0.15 -12.43 8.80
N TYR A 19 -0.08 -13.08 7.63
CA TYR A 19 1.14 -13.74 7.17
C TYR A 19 2.27 -12.76 6.88
N VAL A 20 1.97 -11.66 6.17
CA VAL A 20 2.94 -10.60 5.89
C VAL A 20 3.37 -9.90 7.18
N ALA A 21 2.43 -9.62 8.10
CA ALA A 21 2.73 -8.99 9.38
C ALA A 21 3.64 -9.86 10.25
N LYS A 22 3.43 -11.19 10.27
CA LYS A 22 4.28 -12.14 10.98
C LYS A 22 5.70 -12.13 10.39
N HIS A 23 5.81 -12.26 9.07
CA HIS A 23 7.11 -12.23 8.39
C HIS A 23 7.86 -10.91 8.64
N ALA A 24 7.16 -9.77 8.60
CA ALA A 24 7.75 -8.47 8.89
C ALA A 24 8.29 -8.40 10.34
N ARG A 25 7.52 -8.86 11.33
CA ARG A 25 7.99 -8.85 12.74
C ARG A 25 9.20 -9.73 12.98
N GLU A 26 9.26 -10.89 12.33
CA GLU A 26 10.34 -11.86 12.51
C GLU A 26 11.64 -11.43 11.81
N HIS A 27 11.54 -10.73 10.68
CA HIS A 27 12.69 -10.42 9.83
C HIS A 27 13.09 -8.95 9.79
N TRP A 28 12.23 -8.03 10.24
CA TRP A 28 12.51 -6.59 10.20
C TRP A 28 12.67 -6.06 11.63
N THR A 29 13.82 -6.35 12.22
CA THR A 29 14.18 -5.73 13.50
C THR A 29 14.54 -4.25 13.30
N PRO A 30 14.29 -3.37 14.29
CA PRO A 30 14.62 -1.93 14.17
C PRO A 30 16.08 -1.68 13.81
N ALA A 31 17.00 -2.47 14.37
CA ALA A 31 18.44 -2.37 14.08
C ALA A 31 18.77 -2.72 12.62
N GLN A 32 18.16 -3.77 12.07
CA GLN A 32 18.33 -4.16 10.67
C GLN A 32 17.74 -3.11 9.73
N ILE A 33 16.57 -2.56 10.06
CA ILE A 33 15.93 -1.49 9.30
C ILE A 33 16.83 -0.25 9.27
N ALA A 34 17.34 0.19 10.42
CA ALA A 34 18.19 1.38 10.52
C ALA A 34 19.50 1.23 9.74
N LYS A 35 20.15 0.06 9.82
CA LYS A 35 21.34 -0.23 9.01
C LYS A 35 21.02 -0.19 7.52
N ARG A 36 19.94 -0.86 7.12
CA ARG A 36 19.54 -0.96 5.71
C ARG A 36 19.10 0.38 5.13
N SER A 37 18.40 1.22 5.89
CA SER A 37 18.00 2.56 5.47
C SER A 37 19.21 3.47 5.31
N LYS A 38 20.18 3.41 6.23
CA LYS A 38 21.43 4.19 6.12
C LYS A 38 22.22 3.80 4.86
N THR A 39 22.38 2.50 4.59
CA THR A 39 23.05 2.02 3.37
C THR A 39 22.30 2.47 2.12
N PHE A 40 20.97 2.30 2.10
CA PHE A 40 20.15 2.72 0.96
C PHE A 40 20.26 4.21 0.68
N LEU A 41 20.21 5.07 1.71
CA LEU A 41 20.33 6.51 1.54
C LEU A 41 21.71 6.92 1.00
N HIS A 42 22.77 6.24 1.46
CA HIS A 42 24.12 6.48 0.96
C HIS A 42 24.23 6.10 -0.53
N GLU A 43 23.85 4.89 -0.89
CA GLU A 43 23.88 4.41 -2.28
C GLU A 43 23.00 5.27 -3.20
N TYR A 44 21.83 5.68 -2.71
CA TYR A 44 20.91 6.53 -3.46
C TYR A 44 21.49 7.93 -3.69
N LYS A 45 22.11 8.53 -2.67
CA LYS A 45 22.81 9.81 -2.80
C LYS A 45 23.91 9.72 -3.84
N ASP A 46 24.79 8.74 -3.72
CA ASP A 46 25.92 8.57 -4.64
C ASP A 46 25.46 8.37 -6.09
N LYS A 47 24.38 7.60 -6.28
CA LYS A 47 23.88 7.25 -7.61
C LYS A 47 23.07 8.36 -8.27
N HIS A 48 22.31 9.13 -7.51
CA HIS A 48 21.29 10.03 -8.07
C HIS A 48 21.42 11.49 -7.66
N ILE A 49 21.93 11.79 -6.45
CA ILE A 49 22.05 13.17 -5.97
C ILE A 49 23.38 13.77 -6.43
N ASP A 50 24.49 13.08 -6.15
CA ASP A 50 25.83 13.61 -6.46
C ASP A 50 26.10 13.64 -7.97
N THR A 51 25.40 12.82 -8.75
CA THR A 51 25.48 12.77 -10.21
C THR A 51 24.60 13.80 -10.91
N GLY A 52 23.82 14.60 -10.16
CA GLY A 52 22.89 15.58 -10.73
C GLY A 52 21.74 14.95 -11.52
N SER A 53 21.34 13.72 -11.19
CA SER A 53 20.32 12.98 -11.91
C SER A 53 18.93 13.61 -11.74
N VAL A 54 18.07 13.50 -12.75
CA VAL A 54 16.65 13.91 -12.67
C VAL A 54 15.77 12.88 -11.94
N TRP A 55 16.27 11.67 -11.74
CA TRP A 55 15.53 10.58 -11.09
C TRP A 55 14.93 10.92 -9.71
N PRO A 56 15.61 11.66 -8.82
CA PRO A 56 15.03 12.09 -7.55
C PRO A 56 13.73 12.86 -7.71
N LEU A 57 13.61 13.73 -8.72
CA LEU A 57 12.38 14.48 -8.99
C LEU A 57 11.22 13.53 -9.30
N PHE A 58 11.43 12.57 -10.21
CA PHE A 58 10.41 11.58 -10.57
C PHE A 58 10.02 10.69 -9.40
N HIS A 59 10.98 10.27 -8.57
CA HIS A 59 10.68 9.51 -7.36
C HIS A 59 9.84 10.32 -6.38
N THR A 60 10.16 11.60 -6.16
CA THR A 60 9.37 12.49 -5.29
C THR A 60 7.96 12.68 -5.84
N MET A 61 7.81 12.95 -7.13
CA MET A 61 6.49 13.07 -7.76
C MET A 61 5.68 11.78 -7.65
N GLY A 62 6.31 10.63 -7.87
CA GLY A 62 5.69 9.32 -7.71
C GLY A 62 5.21 9.07 -6.27
N ILE A 63 6.03 9.41 -5.27
CA ILE A 63 5.65 9.30 -3.86
C ILE A 63 4.45 10.21 -3.55
N ILE A 64 4.46 11.45 -4.02
CA ILE A 64 3.32 12.39 -3.82
C ILE A 64 2.06 11.83 -4.46
N PHE A 65 2.14 11.33 -5.69
CA PHE A 65 1.00 10.77 -6.40
C PHE A 65 0.40 9.56 -5.66
N VAL A 66 1.25 8.59 -5.27
CA VAL A 66 0.80 7.40 -4.52
C VAL A 66 0.24 7.80 -3.15
N GLY A 67 0.90 8.73 -2.45
CA GLY A 67 0.43 9.25 -1.16
C GLY A 67 -0.94 9.91 -1.27
N ALA A 68 -1.14 10.77 -2.27
CA ALA A 68 -2.42 11.42 -2.54
C ALA A 68 -3.53 10.39 -2.81
N TYR A 69 -3.24 9.37 -3.63
CA TYR A 69 -4.19 8.28 -3.89
C TYR A 69 -4.57 7.53 -2.61
N ILE A 70 -3.61 7.13 -1.78
CA ILE A 70 -3.88 6.43 -0.52
C ILE A 70 -4.74 7.28 0.43
N LEU A 71 -4.52 8.59 0.47
CA LEU A 71 -5.31 9.51 1.30
C LEU A 71 -6.72 9.72 0.76
N ALA A 72 -6.91 9.76 -0.55
CA ALA A 72 -8.22 9.91 -1.20
C ALA A 72 -9.06 8.61 -1.19
N TYR A 73 -8.39 7.45 -1.25
CA TYR A 73 -9.01 6.13 -1.39
C TYR A 73 -10.14 5.83 -0.37
N PRO A 74 -10.04 6.17 0.93
CA PRO A 74 -11.13 5.94 1.89
C PRO A 74 -12.41 6.73 1.55
N GLN A 75 -12.28 7.92 0.98
CA GLN A 75 -13.43 8.73 0.57
C GLN A 75 -14.09 8.11 -0.66
N GLU A 76 -13.31 7.74 -1.67
CA GLU A 76 -13.81 7.02 -2.85
C GLU A 76 -14.51 5.72 -2.46
N MET A 77 -13.93 4.96 -1.53
CA MET A 77 -14.54 3.72 -1.03
C MET A 77 -15.87 3.96 -0.29
N LYS A 78 -16.07 5.11 0.35
CA LYS A 78 -17.37 5.45 0.97
C LYS A 78 -18.43 5.71 -0.09
N HIS A 79 -18.10 6.46 -1.14
CA HIS A 79 -19.01 6.71 -2.26
C HIS A 79 -19.35 5.42 -3.00
N TYR A 80 -18.33 4.61 -3.32
CA TYR A 80 -18.53 3.31 -3.96
C TYR A 80 -19.43 2.38 -3.13
N ARG A 81 -19.22 2.31 -1.81
CA ARG A 81 -20.08 1.50 -0.93
C ARG A 81 -21.52 2.03 -0.87
N ALA A 82 -21.71 3.35 -0.83
CA ALA A 82 -23.04 3.95 -0.86
C ALA A 82 -23.77 3.67 -2.17
N GLU A 83 -23.08 3.74 -3.31
CA GLU A 83 -23.65 3.37 -4.62
C GLU A 83 -24.00 1.89 -4.72
N MET A 84 -23.11 1.01 -4.23
CA MET A 84 -23.35 -0.43 -4.21
C MET A 84 -24.54 -0.79 -3.30
N GLN A 85 -24.66 -0.13 -2.14
CA GLN A 85 -25.80 -0.31 -1.24
C GLN A 85 -27.10 0.16 -1.90
N ALA A 86 -27.10 1.32 -2.56
CA ALA A 86 -28.27 1.83 -3.26
C ALA A 86 -28.71 0.94 -4.44
N LYS A 87 -27.76 0.32 -5.16
CA LYS A 87 -28.07 -0.68 -6.19
C LYS A 87 -28.69 -1.94 -5.57
N LEU A 88 -28.11 -2.44 -4.48
CA LEU A 88 -28.61 -3.63 -3.79
C LEU A 88 -30.02 -3.41 -3.22
N ASP A 89 -30.28 -2.25 -2.62
CA ASP A 89 -31.60 -1.91 -2.06
C ASP A 89 -32.68 -1.80 -3.15
N LYS A 90 -32.32 -1.27 -4.34
CA LYS A 90 -33.19 -1.27 -5.53
C LYS A 90 -33.51 -2.68 -6.03
N GLU A 91 -32.50 -3.55 -6.11
CA GLU A 91 -32.70 -4.96 -6.52
C GLU A 91 -33.54 -5.75 -5.52
N LEU A 92 -33.45 -5.42 -4.22
CA LEU A 92 -34.23 -6.03 -3.15
C LEU A 92 -35.64 -5.42 -3.00
N GLY A 93 -36.03 -4.46 -3.84
CA GLY A 93 -37.35 -3.84 -3.82
C GLY A 93 -37.64 -3.03 -2.55
N LYS A 94 -36.62 -2.61 -1.80
CA LYS A 94 -36.78 -1.75 -0.63
C LYS A 94 -36.83 -0.30 -1.10
N GLU A 95 -37.98 0.36 -0.93
CA GLU A 95 -38.08 1.80 -1.18
C GLU A 95 -37.09 2.58 -0.31
N PRO A 96 -36.48 3.67 -0.83
CA PRO A 96 -35.56 4.48 -0.05
C PRO A 96 -36.32 5.09 1.12
N ALA A 97 -35.80 4.89 2.33
CA ALA A 97 -36.29 5.58 3.51
C ALA A 97 -36.08 7.10 3.32
N HIS A 98 -37.13 7.77 2.87
CA HIS A 98 -37.22 9.22 2.78
C HIS A 98 -36.85 9.82 4.14
N ARG A 99 -35.82 10.68 4.16
CA ARG A 99 -35.65 11.71 5.19
C ARG A 99 -36.27 13.00 4.70
#